data_AF-G9XFW2-F1
#
_entry.id   AF-G9XFW2-F1
#
_cell.length_a   1.000
_cell.length_b   1.000
_cell.length_c   1.000
_cell.angle_alpha   90.00
_cell.angle_beta   90.00
_cell.angle_gamma   90.00
#
_symmetry.space_group_name_H-M   'P 1'
#
loop_
_entity.id
_entity.type
_entity.pdbx_description
1 polymer ?
#
loop_
_entity_poly.entity_id
_entity_poly.type
_entity_poly.pdbx_seq_one_letter_code
_entity_poly.pdbx_strand_id
1 'polypeptide(L)'
;MLEEKKFRRLILVITLIVIVSVVGIYALYYSKQPDLKADNVKTTDVALDMPILPFDAFSMLKEDLIIKFGEGEEGNGQDYDNQYVDYNQKWFGKMFKARYYYGLYTRIYQINLKVEKNDIQSVYDEMKKQLGTPVQDTLLNKEKSLDERKTYWVKDSVRYSIFYEDSGQCMAKMWLEYYSNPDGHNLGERPTIIQRQDGVEGIIDGEKVSILLVGDKPKYTSRYYKNLYLIVGSKSGSYLGRMPKDGDGGFYPKFTLTNIANSKNKNILIETDNEYTKWYIGFEFKNNQLNVIYSSEKEPSEQ
;
A
#
# COMPACT_ATOMS: atom_id res chain seq x y z
N MET A 1 54.29 38.08 -22.81
CA MET A 1 54.58 36.90 -21.96
C MET A 1 54.24 37.07 -20.47
N LEU A 2 54.26 38.27 -19.86
CA LEU A 2 53.90 38.43 -18.42
C LEU A 2 52.39 38.32 -18.14
N GLU A 3 51.54 38.75 -19.07
CA GLU A 3 50.08 38.75 -18.88
C GLU A 3 49.47 37.34 -18.94
N GLU A 4 49.98 36.47 -19.80
CA GLU A 4 49.50 35.10 -19.96
C GLU A 4 49.77 34.23 -18.70
N LYS A 5 50.91 34.45 -18.04
CA LYS A 5 51.24 33.81 -16.75
C LYS A 5 50.35 34.30 -15.60
N LYS A 6 50.00 35.59 -15.60
CA LYS A 6 49.06 36.16 -14.60
C LYS A 6 47.64 35.65 -14.84
N PHE A 7 47.21 35.55 -16.09
CA PHE A 7 45.88 35.05 -16.46
C PHE A 7 45.72 33.55 -16.14
N ARG A 8 46.72 32.71 -16.43
CA ARG A 8 46.70 31.29 -16.03
C ARG A 8 46.69 31.07 -14.51
N ARG A 9 47.43 31.90 -13.75
CA ARG A 9 47.37 31.88 -12.28
C ARG A 9 45.99 32.27 -11.76
N LEU A 10 45.36 33.28 -12.38
CA LEU A 10 44.01 33.72 -12.01
C LEU A 10 42.97 32.61 -12.24
N ILE A 11 43.03 31.93 -13.39
CA ILE A 11 42.13 30.80 -13.70
C ILE A 11 42.32 29.66 -12.70
N LEU A 12 43.55 29.30 -12.35
CA LEU A 12 43.83 28.26 -11.37
C LEU A 12 43.25 28.60 -9.99
N VAL A 13 43.40 29.85 -9.55
CA VAL A 13 42.87 30.31 -8.25
C VAL A 13 41.34 30.30 -8.26
N ILE A 14 40.70 30.81 -9.31
CA ILE A 14 39.23 30.81 -9.43
C ILE A 14 38.69 29.38 -9.46
N THR A 15 39.34 28.48 -10.21
CA THR A 15 38.95 27.07 -10.29
C THR A 15 39.04 26.39 -8.93
N LEU A 16 40.11 26.66 -8.17
CA LEU A 16 40.27 26.12 -6.82
C LEU A 16 39.19 26.64 -5.86
N ILE A 17 38.84 27.92 -5.94
CA ILE A 17 37.78 28.53 -5.15
C ILE A 17 36.42 27.90 -5.49
N VAL A 18 36.13 27.67 -6.77
CA VAL A 18 34.89 27.01 -7.19
C VAL A 18 34.82 25.57 -6.68
N ILE A 19 35.92 24.80 -6.77
CA ILE A 19 35.98 23.43 -6.25
C ILE A 19 35.74 23.41 -4.74
N VAL A 20 36.42 24.27 -3.99
CA VAL A 20 36.25 24.36 -2.52
C VAL A 20 34.83 24.79 -2.15
N SER A 21 34.24 25.71 -2.91
CA SER A 21 32.86 26.17 -2.69
C SER A 21 31.84 25.08 -2.99
N VAL A 22 32.02 24.33 -4.08
CA VAL A 22 31.14 23.21 -4.44
C VAL A 22 31.25 22.09 -3.41
N VAL A 23 32.46 21.72 -2.98
CA VAL A 23 32.68 20.71 -1.93
C VAL A 23 32.11 21.17 -0.59
N GLY A 24 32.28 22.44 -0.23
CA GLY A 24 31.74 23.01 1.00
C GLY A 24 30.21 23.06 1.02
N ILE A 25 29.58 23.48 -0.09
CA ILE A 25 28.11 23.48 -0.25
C ILE A 25 27.57 22.05 -0.23
N TYR A 26 28.26 21.10 -0.89
CA TYR A 26 27.87 19.69 -0.91
C TYR A 26 27.97 19.06 0.48
N ALA A 27 29.05 19.35 1.24
CA ALA A 27 29.21 18.88 2.61
C ALA A 27 28.16 19.48 3.56
N LEU A 28 27.83 20.78 3.43
CA LEU A 28 26.79 21.43 4.23
C LEU A 28 25.38 20.97 3.88
N TYR A 29 25.14 20.58 2.62
CA TYR A 29 23.88 19.99 2.19
C TYR A 29 23.66 18.61 2.83
N TYR A 30 24.70 17.78 2.89
CA TYR A 30 24.63 16.46 3.53
C TYR A 30 24.68 16.52 5.07
N SER A 31 25.38 17.49 5.67
CA SER A 31 25.40 17.65 7.13
C SER A 31 24.09 18.23 7.71
N LYS A 32 23.19 18.73 6.86
CA LYS A 32 21.85 19.22 7.24
C LYS A 32 20.73 18.21 6.98
N GLN A 33 21.03 17.06 6.37
CA GLN A 33 20.07 15.97 6.37
C GLN A 33 20.04 15.40 7.80
N PRO A 34 18.87 15.38 8.47
CA PRO A 34 18.77 14.63 9.71
C PRO A 34 19.18 13.19 9.39
N ASP A 35 20.02 12.60 10.24
CA ASP A 35 20.32 11.17 10.15
C ASP A 35 18.99 10.44 10.05
N LEU A 36 18.71 9.88 8.88
CA LEU A 36 17.71 8.85 8.72
C LEU A 36 18.28 7.65 9.45
N LYS A 37 18.05 7.61 10.77
CA LYS A 37 18.04 6.34 11.48
C LYS A 37 17.15 5.45 10.64
N ALA A 38 17.73 4.41 10.08
CA ALA A 38 16.99 3.30 9.55
C ALA A 38 16.23 2.71 10.74
N ASP A 39 15.05 3.28 11.01
CA ASP A 39 14.02 2.55 11.70
C ASP A 39 13.70 1.42 10.73
N ASN A 40 14.36 0.29 10.98
CA ASN A 40 13.86 -0.99 10.53
C ASN A 40 12.45 -1.06 11.10
N VAL A 41 11.47 -0.60 10.32
CA VAL A 41 10.06 -0.79 10.61
C VAL A 41 9.84 -2.28 10.47
N LYS A 42 10.17 -3.00 11.55
CA LYS A 42 9.53 -4.27 11.84
C LYS A 42 8.05 -3.92 11.83
N THR A 43 7.36 -4.42 10.82
CA THR A 43 5.91 -4.47 10.82
C THR A 43 5.56 -5.35 12.00
N THR A 44 5.38 -4.75 13.17
CA THR A 44 4.72 -5.42 14.27
C THR A 44 3.34 -5.76 13.74
N ASP A 45 2.98 -7.05 13.75
CA ASP A 45 1.61 -7.50 13.54
C ASP A 45 0.78 -6.92 14.71
N VAL A 46 0.39 -5.66 14.58
CA VAL A 46 -0.59 -5.04 15.47
C VAL A 46 -1.89 -5.75 15.20
N ALA A 47 -2.40 -6.47 16.21
CA ALA A 47 -3.71 -7.09 16.13
C ALA A 47 -4.73 -6.03 15.67
N LEU A 48 -5.36 -6.28 14.52
CA LEU A 48 -6.34 -5.37 13.95
C LEU A 48 -7.56 -5.36 14.88
N ASP A 49 -7.76 -4.25 15.59
CA ASP A 49 -8.92 -4.03 16.47
C ASP A 49 -10.14 -3.67 15.62
N MET A 50 -10.63 -4.67 14.88
CA MET A 50 -11.78 -4.60 13.98
C MET A 50 -12.70 -5.80 14.22
N PRO A 51 -14.03 -5.64 14.09
CA PRO A 51 -15.00 -6.72 14.34
C PRO A 51 -14.96 -7.79 13.24
N ILE A 52 -14.48 -7.42 12.05
CA ILE A 52 -14.22 -8.27 10.90
C ILE A 52 -13.17 -7.60 10.02
N LEU A 53 -12.31 -8.39 9.37
CA LEU A 53 -11.44 -7.87 8.31
C LEU A 53 -12.30 -7.42 7.13
N PRO A 54 -12.16 -6.18 6.61
CA PRO A 54 -13.02 -5.73 5.52
C PRO A 54 -12.95 -6.63 4.28
N PHE A 55 -11.81 -7.24 3.98
CA PHE A 55 -11.70 -8.22 2.88
C PHE A 55 -12.60 -9.44 3.05
N ASP A 56 -12.73 -9.93 4.29
CA ASP A 56 -13.62 -11.04 4.62
C ASP A 56 -15.07 -10.61 4.48
N ALA A 57 -15.41 -9.42 4.98
CA ALA A 57 -16.74 -8.85 4.81
C ALA A 57 -17.11 -8.72 3.33
N PHE A 58 -16.20 -8.21 2.48
CA PHE A 58 -16.44 -8.10 1.04
C PHE A 58 -16.44 -9.44 0.28
N SER A 59 -16.10 -10.52 0.97
CA SER A 59 -16.18 -11.89 0.47
C SER A 59 -17.43 -12.62 0.99
N MET A 60 -18.29 -11.94 1.75
CA MET A 60 -19.54 -12.46 2.34
C MET A 60 -20.79 -11.93 1.64
N LEU A 61 -21.89 -12.66 1.82
CA LEU A 61 -23.24 -12.16 1.58
C LEU A 61 -23.78 -11.47 2.84
N LYS A 62 -24.85 -10.68 2.69
CA LYS A 62 -25.56 -10.03 3.81
C LYS A 62 -25.96 -11.05 4.88
N GLU A 63 -26.45 -12.20 4.46
CA GLU A 63 -26.93 -13.27 5.33
C GLU A 63 -25.79 -13.81 6.22
N ASP A 64 -24.58 -13.96 5.67
CA ASP A 64 -23.39 -14.37 6.43
C ASP A 64 -23.00 -13.31 7.47
N LEU A 65 -23.18 -12.03 7.14
CA LEU A 65 -22.93 -10.92 8.05
C LEU A 65 -23.92 -10.93 9.24
N ILE A 66 -25.20 -11.22 8.97
CA ILE A 66 -26.25 -11.36 9.99
C ILE A 66 -25.97 -12.57 10.88
N ILE A 67 -25.56 -13.72 10.31
CA ILE A 67 -25.16 -14.89 11.10
C ILE A 67 -24.00 -14.54 12.05
N LYS A 68 -23.06 -13.69 11.60
CA LYS A 68 -21.90 -13.30 12.40
C LYS A 68 -22.22 -12.27 13.48
N PHE A 69 -23.04 -11.28 13.18
CA PHE A 69 -23.25 -10.10 14.05
C PHE A 69 -24.65 -9.99 14.68
N GLY A 70 -25.56 -10.88 14.32
CA GLY A 70 -26.98 -10.78 14.64
C GLY A 70 -27.73 -9.87 13.65
N GLU A 71 -29.00 -9.62 13.95
CA GLU A 71 -29.81 -8.66 13.18
C GLU A 71 -29.26 -7.25 13.35
N GLY A 72 -29.08 -6.54 12.24
CA GLY A 72 -28.70 -5.13 12.21
C GLY A 72 -29.85 -4.22 11.82
N GLU A 73 -29.60 -2.91 11.81
CA GLU A 73 -30.59 -1.95 11.33
C GLU A 73 -30.49 -1.84 9.81
N GLU A 74 -31.45 -2.47 9.11
CA GLU A 74 -31.53 -2.38 7.66
C GLU A 74 -32.05 -1.00 7.20
N GLY A 75 -31.52 -0.53 6.07
CA GLY A 75 -32.05 0.64 5.39
C GLY A 75 -32.00 0.49 3.88
N ASN A 76 -33.04 0.99 3.22
CA ASN A 76 -33.06 1.13 1.78
C ASN A 76 -32.44 2.48 1.42
N GLY A 77 -31.34 2.48 0.68
CA GLY A 77 -30.94 3.66 -0.06
C GLY A 77 -31.90 3.94 -1.22
N GLN A 78 -31.63 5.02 -1.95
CA GLN A 78 -32.52 5.45 -3.04
C GLN A 78 -32.55 4.48 -4.24
N ASP A 79 -31.55 3.60 -4.36
CA ASP A 79 -31.40 2.65 -5.47
C ASP A 79 -30.81 1.32 -4.97
N TYR A 80 -30.81 0.31 -5.87
CA TYR A 80 -30.30 -1.04 -5.64
C TYR A 80 -28.86 -1.09 -5.08
N ASP A 81 -28.01 -0.14 -5.49
CA ASP A 81 -26.62 -0.06 -5.03
C ASP A 81 -26.48 0.64 -3.67
N ASN A 82 -27.54 1.13 -3.05
CA ASN A 82 -27.46 1.86 -1.77
C ASN A 82 -28.15 1.13 -0.60
N GLN A 83 -28.45 -0.17 -0.74
CA GLN A 83 -28.94 -0.98 0.37
C GLN A 83 -27.85 -1.18 1.42
N TYR A 84 -28.22 -1.13 2.70
CA TYR A 84 -27.26 -1.28 3.79
C TYR A 84 -27.83 -1.93 5.04
N VAL A 85 -26.92 -2.45 5.87
CA VAL A 85 -27.17 -2.85 7.24
C VAL A 85 -26.20 -2.10 8.15
N ASP A 86 -26.72 -1.46 9.18
CA ASP A 86 -25.93 -0.74 10.17
C ASP A 86 -25.73 -1.59 11.44
N TYR A 87 -24.52 -1.57 12.00
CA TYR A 87 -24.18 -2.19 13.27
C TYR A 87 -23.40 -1.24 14.19
N ASN A 88 -23.69 -1.26 15.49
CA ASN A 88 -22.90 -0.52 16.48
C ASN A 88 -21.66 -1.34 16.85
N GLN A 89 -20.50 -0.95 16.32
CA GLN A 89 -19.27 -1.74 16.43
C GLN A 89 -18.05 -0.85 16.67
N LYS A 90 -17.04 -1.42 17.34
CA LYS A 90 -15.76 -0.77 17.56
C LYS A 90 -14.87 -0.92 16.32
N TRP A 91 -14.46 0.20 15.74
CA TRP A 91 -13.48 0.25 14.64
C TRP A 91 -12.41 1.27 15.00
N PHE A 92 -11.14 1.02 14.70
CA PHE A 92 -10.05 1.99 14.88
C PHE A 92 -10.07 2.68 16.26
N GLY A 93 -10.32 1.91 17.32
CA GLY A 93 -10.34 2.40 18.70
C GLY A 93 -11.61 3.17 19.12
N LYS A 94 -12.62 3.32 18.26
CA LYS A 94 -13.85 4.10 18.52
C LYS A 94 -15.11 3.30 18.20
N MET A 95 -16.21 3.63 18.86
CA MET A 95 -17.53 3.07 18.53
C MET A 95 -18.14 3.82 17.35
N PHE A 96 -18.59 3.09 16.35
CA PHE A 96 -19.26 3.64 15.18
C PHE A 96 -20.59 2.93 14.96
N LYS A 97 -21.55 3.66 14.37
CA LYS A 97 -22.60 3.03 13.56
C LYS A 97 -21.97 2.67 12.22
N ALA A 98 -21.43 1.45 12.12
CA ALA A 98 -20.75 0.94 10.95
C ALA A 98 -21.77 0.51 9.90
N ARG A 99 -21.73 1.15 8.73
CA ARG A 99 -22.65 0.90 7.63
C ARG A 99 -22.04 -0.04 6.60
N TYR A 100 -22.63 -1.21 6.44
CA TYR A 100 -22.25 -2.19 5.44
C TYR A 100 -23.19 -2.10 4.25
N TYR A 101 -22.68 -1.66 3.10
CA TYR A 101 -23.44 -1.61 1.87
C TYR A 101 -23.36 -2.94 1.13
N TYR A 102 -24.49 -3.34 0.56
CA TYR A 102 -24.62 -4.54 -0.25
C TYR A 102 -25.39 -4.26 -1.54
N GLY A 103 -25.08 -5.02 -2.58
CA GLY A 103 -25.65 -4.84 -3.92
C GLY A 103 -26.05 -6.16 -4.55
N LEU A 104 -25.66 -6.40 -5.81
CA LEU A 104 -26.04 -7.61 -6.56
C LEU A 104 -25.78 -8.88 -5.75
N TYR A 105 -26.82 -9.72 -5.67
CA TYR A 105 -26.81 -10.98 -4.90
C TYR A 105 -26.49 -10.79 -3.41
N THR A 106 -26.94 -9.69 -2.80
CA THR A 106 -26.73 -9.35 -1.37
C THR A 106 -25.26 -9.30 -0.93
N ARG A 107 -24.32 -9.23 -1.88
CA ARG A 107 -22.88 -9.20 -1.58
C ARG A 107 -22.49 -7.87 -0.95
N ILE A 108 -21.77 -7.91 0.17
CA ILE A 108 -21.18 -6.72 0.78
C ILE A 108 -20.06 -6.18 -0.12
N TYR A 109 -20.01 -4.87 -0.34
CA TYR A 109 -19.00 -4.28 -1.22
C TYR A 109 -18.31 -3.04 -0.64
N GLN A 110 -18.85 -2.46 0.43
CA GLN A 110 -18.33 -1.23 1.02
C GLN A 110 -18.73 -1.12 2.50
N ILE A 111 -17.83 -0.59 3.33
CA ILE A 111 -18.11 -0.22 4.71
C ILE A 111 -17.83 1.27 4.90
N ASN A 112 -18.77 2.00 5.48
CA ASN A 112 -18.61 3.42 5.81
C ASN A 112 -18.74 3.65 7.32
N LEU A 113 -17.87 4.51 7.84
CA LEU A 113 -17.85 4.99 9.21
C LEU A 113 -17.91 6.51 9.18
N LYS A 114 -18.95 7.10 9.78
CA LYS A 114 -19.01 8.56 9.99
C LYS A 114 -18.09 8.93 11.14
N VAL A 115 -17.10 9.79 10.88
CA VAL A 115 -16.12 10.19 11.88
C VAL A 115 -16.52 11.52 12.50
N GLU A 116 -16.78 11.50 13.80
CA GLU A 116 -17.08 12.70 14.57
C GLU A 116 -15.91 13.69 14.54
N LYS A 117 -16.22 14.99 14.50
CA LYS A 117 -15.21 16.05 14.33
C LYS A 117 -14.07 15.98 15.36
N ASN A 118 -14.40 15.63 16.60
CA ASN A 118 -13.44 15.54 17.70
C ASN A 118 -12.60 14.26 17.67
N ASP A 119 -13.01 13.24 16.90
CA ASP A 119 -12.34 11.94 16.81
C ASP A 119 -11.42 11.81 15.59
N ILE A 120 -11.51 12.73 14.60
CA ILE A 120 -10.77 12.67 13.32
C ILE A 120 -9.29 12.35 13.50
N GLN A 121 -8.60 13.10 14.36
CA GLN A 121 -7.17 12.89 14.62
C GLN A 121 -6.90 11.49 15.19
N SER A 122 -7.66 11.10 16.21
CA SER A 122 -7.45 9.79 16.87
C SER A 122 -7.75 8.60 15.95
N VAL A 123 -8.77 8.71 15.09
CA VAL A 123 -9.11 7.68 14.11
C VAL A 123 -8.03 7.61 13.03
N TYR A 124 -7.58 8.76 12.53
CA TYR A 124 -6.47 8.82 11.58
C TYR A 124 -5.20 8.17 12.14
N ASP A 125 -4.83 8.49 13.39
CA ASP A 125 -3.62 7.95 14.03
C ASP A 125 -3.72 6.43 14.22
N GLU A 126 -4.89 5.92 14.65
CA GLU A 126 -5.09 4.48 14.82
C GLU A 126 -5.12 3.74 13.46
N MET A 127 -5.73 4.33 12.43
CA MET A 127 -5.63 3.81 11.05
C MET A 127 -4.17 3.75 10.59
N LYS A 128 -3.41 4.84 10.77
CA LYS A 128 -1.99 4.90 10.38
C LYS A 128 -1.13 3.89 11.14
N LYS A 129 -1.39 3.70 12.42
CA LYS A 129 -0.71 2.70 13.25
C LYS A 129 -0.98 1.26 12.77
N GLN A 130 -2.23 0.94 12.42
CA GLN A 130 -2.62 -0.41 12.00
C GLN A 130 -2.27 -0.72 10.53
N LEU A 131 -2.35 0.29 9.65
CA LEU A 131 -2.20 0.14 8.20
C LEU A 131 -0.81 0.54 7.69
N GLY A 132 -0.02 1.25 8.50
CA GLY A 132 1.33 1.69 8.18
C GLY A 132 1.34 2.98 7.35
N THR A 133 2.28 3.08 6.41
CA THR A 133 2.45 4.27 5.57
C THR A 133 1.35 4.36 4.52
N PRO A 134 0.59 5.48 4.46
CA PRO A 134 -0.42 5.68 3.42
C PRO A 134 0.20 5.93 2.04
N VAL A 135 -0.59 5.65 1.01
CA VAL A 135 -0.26 5.97 -0.40
C VAL A 135 -0.40 7.47 -0.66
N GLN A 136 -1.40 8.11 -0.05
CA GLN A 136 -1.58 9.56 -0.06
C GLN A 136 -1.89 10.00 1.36
N ASP A 137 -1.28 11.09 1.84
CA ASP A 137 -1.46 11.60 3.20
C ASP A 137 -1.66 13.12 3.22
N THR A 138 -2.90 13.57 3.00
CA THR A 138 -3.23 15.00 3.02
C THR A 138 -4.36 15.36 3.97
N LEU A 139 -4.95 14.41 4.70
CA LEU A 139 -6.14 14.65 5.55
C LEU A 139 -5.96 15.84 6.51
N LEU A 140 -4.81 15.92 7.17
CA LEU A 140 -4.53 16.92 8.20
C LEU A 140 -3.86 18.20 7.65
N ASN A 141 -3.65 18.29 6.33
CA ASN A 141 -3.02 19.46 5.73
C ASN A 141 -4.01 20.63 5.66
N LYS A 142 -3.82 21.61 6.56
CA LYS A 142 -4.71 22.77 6.71
C LYS A 142 -4.63 23.77 5.55
N GLU A 143 -3.59 23.71 4.72
CA GLU A 143 -3.42 24.59 3.56
C GLU A 143 -4.23 24.11 2.34
N LYS A 144 -4.63 22.83 2.34
CA LYS A 144 -5.44 22.19 1.30
C LYS A 144 -6.92 22.44 1.52
N SER A 145 -7.72 22.50 0.45
CA SER A 145 -9.18 22.53 0.57
C SER A 145 -9.72 21.19 1.11
N LEU A 146 -10.96 21.15 1.62
CA LEU A 146 -11.49 19.94 2.28
C LEU A 146 -11.57 18.73 1.34
N ASP A 147 -11.93 18.94 0.08
CA ASP A 147 -11.98 17.93 -0.98
C ASP A 147 -10.60 17.35 -1.32
N GLU A 148 -9.54 18.15 -1.18
CA GLU A 148 -8.15 17.69 -1.35
C GLU A 148 -7.58 16.99 -0.10
N ARG A 149 -8.25 17.08 1.06
CA ARG A 149 -7.81 16.46 2.32
C ARG A 149 -8.30 15.01 2.38
N LYS A 150 -7.45 14.12 1.88
CA LYS A 150 -7.71 12.69 1.84
C LYS A 150 -6.44 11.92 2.17
N THR A 151 -6.59 10.93 3.05
CA THR A 151 -5.55 9.94 3.28
C THR A 151 -6.09 8.57 2.88
N TYR A 152 -5.29 7.76 2.18
CA TYR A 152 -5.68 6.38 1.90
C TYR A 152 -4.51 5.38 1.89
N TRP A 153 -4.85 4.14 2.19
CA TRP A 153 -3.99 2.95 2.15
C TRP A 153 -4.60 1.91 1.22
N VAL A 154 -3.78 1.02 0.66
CA VAL A 154 -4.24 -0.19 -0.01
C VAL A 154 -3.49 -1.38 0.58
N LYS A 155 -4.21 -2.20 1.33
CA LYS A 155 -3.67 -3.33 2.08
C LYS A 155 -4.74 -4.43 2.20
N ASP A 156 -4.33 -5.68 2.23
CA ASP A 156 -5.22 -6.84 2.35
C ASP A 156 -6.39 -6.80 1.34
N SER A 157 -6.13 -6.32 0.13
CA SER A 157 -7.10 -6.20 -0.97
C SER A 157 -8.15 -5.10 -0.82
N VAL A 158 -7.97 -4.24 0.18
CA VAL A 158 -8.91 -3.21 0.58
C VAL A 158 -8.25 -1.85 0.47
N ARG A 159 -8.96 -0.90 -0.12
CA ARG A 159 -8.65 0.51 0.02
C ARG A 159 -9.32 1.03 1.28
N TYR A 160 -8.50 1.51 2.21
CA TYR A 160 -8.94 2.23 3.40
C TYR A 160 -8.74 3.71 3.12
N SER A 161 -9.79 4.52 3.18
CA SER A 161 -9.70 5.97 2.97
C SER A 161 -10.33 6.72 4.13
N ILE A 162 -9.75 7.85 4.50
CA ILE A 162 -10.35 8.85 5.37
C ILE A 162 -10.32 10.21 4.66
N PHE A 163 -11.47 10.87 4.54
CA PHE A 163 -11.62 12.09 3.74
C PHE A 163 -12.87 12.87 4.16
N TYR A 164 -12.99 14.11 3.70
CA TYR A 164 -14.20 14.92 3.83
C TYR A 164 -15.09 14.77 2.61
N GLU A 165 -16.37 14.46 2.81
CA GLU A 165 -17.39 14.59 1.77
C GLU A 165 -17.71 16.07 1.50
N ASP A 166 -18.38 16.37 0.39
CA ASP A 166 -18.81 17.72 0.00
C ASP A 166 -19.66 18.41 1.08
N SER A 167 -20.37 17.62 1.90
CA SER A 167 -21.14 18.07 3.06
C SER A 167 -20.27 18.61 4.22
N GLY A 168 -18.95 18.41 4.16
CA GLY A 168 -18.01 18.67 5.24
C GLY A 168 -17.93 17.55 6.29
N GLN A 169 -18.71 16.47 6.14
CA GLN A 169 -18.63 15.29 7.01
C GLN A 169 -17.34 14.50 6.74
N CYS A 170 -16.57 14.19 7.78
CA CYS A 170 -15.44 13.28 7.66
C CYS A 170 -15.92 11.83 7.67
N MET A 171 -15.41 11.04 6.73
CA MET A 171 -15.78 9.64 6.53
C MET A 171 -14.53 8.77 6.49
N ALA A 172 -14.55 7.65 7.19
CA ALA A 172 -13.67 6.53 6.90
C ALA A 172 -14.43 5.51 6.05
N LYS A 173 -13.88 5.14 4.90
CA LYS A 173 -14.51 4.31 3.87
C LYS A 173 -13.58 3.18 3.48
N MET A 174 -14.13 1.97 3.39
CA MET A 174 -13.40 0.74 3.04
C MET A 174 -14.11 0.03 1.89
N TRP A 175 -13.36 -0.42 0.89
CA TRP A 175 -13.89 -1.17 -0.26
C TRP A 175 -12.79 -1.98 -0.95
N LEU A 176 -13.16 -2.98 -1.75
CA LEU A 176 -12.21 -3.75 -2.54
C LEU A 176 -11.50 -2.88 -3.58
N GLU A 177 -10.17 -2.96 -3.62
CA GLU A 177 -9.39 -2.22 -4.60
C GLU A 177 -9.13 -3.06 -5.85
N TYR A 178 -9.85 -2.77 -6.93
CA TYR A 178 -9.60 -3.41 -8.22
C TYR A 178 -8.46 -2.72 -8.96
N TYR A 179 -7.65 -3.51 -9.67
CA TYR A 179 -6.62 -2.97 -10.55
C TYR A 179 -7.24 -2.64 -11.91
N SER A 180 -7.19 -1.37 -12.31
CA SER A 180 -7.77 -0.90 -13.59
C SER A 180 -7.00 -1.35 -14.83
N ASN A 181 -5.80 -1.92 -14.66
CA ASN A 181 -4.94 -2.44 -15.72
C ASN A 181 -4.63 -1.45 -16.86
N PRO A 182 -4.11 -0.25 -16.56
CA PRO A 182 -3.82 0.77 -17.57
C PRO A 182 -2.78 0.32 -18.60
N ASP A 183 -1.89 -0.60 -18.21
CA ASP A 183 -0.78 -1.09 -19.05
C ASP A 183 -1.16 -2.32 -19.89
N GLY A 184 -2.40 -2.83 -19.78
CA GLY A 184 -2.89 -3.95 -20.59
C GLY A 184 -2.26 -5.31 -20.27
N HIS A 185 -1.78 -5.52 -19.04
CA HIS A 185 -1.24 -6.80 -18.58
C HIS A 185 -2.33 -7.88 -18.57
N ASN A 186 -2.00 -9.12 -18.94
CA ASN A 186 -2.95 -10.23 -18.79
C ASN A 186 -2.95 -10.73 -17.33
N LEU A 187 -3.89 -10.24 -16.52
CA LEU A 187 -3.96 -10.43 -15.06
C LEU A 187 -5.22 -11.19 -14.60
N GLY A 188 -5.88 -11.90 -15.53
CA GLY A 188 -7.11 -12.65 -15.23
C GLY A 188 -8.38 -11.79 -15.26
N GLU A 189 -9.47 -12.35 -14.73
CA GLU A 189 -10.81 -11.75 -14.86
C GLU A 189 -11.07 -10.65 -13.84
N ARG A 190 -10.54 -10.79 -12.62
CA ARG A 190 -10.83 -9.87 -11.50
C ARG A 190 -9.55 -9.48 -10.77
N PRO A 191 -8.65 -8.74 -11.43
CA PRO A 191 -7.41 -8.32 -10.81
C PRO A 191 -7.70 -7.35 -9.67
N THR A 192 -7.30 -7.73 -8.47
CA THR A 192 -7.52 -6.98 -7.23
C THR A 192 -6.16 -6.63 -6.63
N ILE A 193 -5.95 -5.35 -6.29
CA ILE A 193 -4.71 -4.88 -5.66
C ILE A 193 -4.74 -5.32 -4.21
N ILE A 194 -3.95 -6.35 -3.89
CA ILE A 194 -3.79 -6.88 -2.54
C ILE A 194 -3.06 -5.87 -1.65
N GLN A 195 -1.96 -5.31 -2.15
CA GLN A 195 -1.13 -4.38 -1.38
C GLN A 195 -0.45 -3.40 -2.32
N ARG A 196 -0.31 -2.14 -1.90
CA ARG A 196 0.42 -1.11 -2.65
C ARG A 196 1.34 -0.32 -1.73
N GLN A 197 2.56 -0.05 -2.20
CA GLN A 197 3.46 0.93 -1.59
C GLN A 197 4.03 1.83 -2.68
N ASP A 198 3.95 3.14 -2.48
CA ASP A 198 4.46 4.15 -3.42
C ASP A 198 5.70 4.84 -2.85
N GLY A 199 6.56 5.36 -3.73
CA GLY A 199 7.74 6.11 -3.34
C GLY A 199 8.86 5.27 -2.72
N VAL A 200 8.86 3.95 -2.97
CA VAL A 200 9.83 3.02 -2.41
C VAL A 200 11.19 3.22 -3.08
N GLU A 201 12.23 3.40 -2.27
CA GLU A 201 13.62 3.52 -2.73
C GLU A 201 14.40 2.21 -2.53
N GLY A 202 15.42 2.01 -3.36
CA GLY A 202 16.37 0.90 -3.22
C GLY A 202 15.95 -0.41 -3.91
N ILE A 203 14.85 -0.42 -4.65
CA ILE A 203 14.50 -1.53 -5.56
C ILE A 203 15.25 -1.37 -6.89
N ILE A 204 15.15 -0.17 -7.47
CA ILE A 204 15.84 0.26 -8.68
C ILE A 204 16.80 1.39 -8.28
N ASP A 205 18.06 1.28 -8.70
CA ASP A 205 19.11 2.26 -8.32
C ASP A 205 18.71 3.67 -8.76
N GLY A 206 18.65 4.59 -7.79
CA GLY A 206 18.36 6.02 -8.04
C GLY A 206 16.91 6.35 -8.37
N GLU A 207 15.99 5.39 -8.33
CA GLU A 207 14.56 5.61 -8.61
C GLU A 207 13.67 5.36 -7.38
N LYS A 208 12.62 6.16 -7.29
CA LYS A 208 11.46 5.87 -6.44
C LYS A 208 10.44 5.08 -7.27
N VAL A 209 10.00 3.95 -6.74
CA VAL A 209 9.07 3.05 -7.44
C VAL A 209 7.75 2.91 -6.69
N SER A 210 6.73 2.45 -7.41
CA SER A 210 5.47 1.97 -6.84
C SER A 210 5.43 0.46 -6.99
N ILE A 211 5.09 -0.25 -5.92
CA ILE A 211 5.01 -1.71 -5.89
C ILE A 211 3.57 -2.10 -5.64
N LEU A 212 3.01 -2.92 -6.53
CA LEU A 212 1.67 -3.48 -6.41
C LEU A 212 1.76 -5.00 -6.39
N LEU A 213 1.16 -5.61 -5.38
CA LEU A 213 0.81 -7.03 -5.41
C LEU A 213 -0.64 -7.16 -5.86
N VAL A 214 -0.86 -7.88 -6.95
CA VAL A 214 -2.18 -8.05 -7.57
C VAL A 214 -2.55 -9.52 -7.59
N GLY A 215 -3.79 -9.85 -7.26
CA GLY A 215 -4.30 -11.21 -7.29
C GLY A 215 -5.56 -11.32 -8.15
N ASP A 216 -5.69 -12.44 -8.85
CA ASP A 216 -6.89 -12.75 -9.65
C ASP A 216 -7.91 -13.55 -8.81
N LYS A 217 -9.07 -12.95 -8.55
CA LYS A 217 -10.15 -13.62 -7.83
C LYS A 217 -11.01 -14.46 -8.78
N PRO A 218 -11.14 -15.78 -8.56
CA PRO A 218 -11.99 -16.62 -9.41
C PRO A 218 -13.48 -16.26 -9.29
N LYS A 219 -13.91 -15.75 -8.12
CA LYS A 219 -15.27 -15.29 -7.83
C LYS A 219 -15.21 -14.11 -6.87
N TYR A 220 -16.25 -13.28 -6.84
CA TYR A 220 -16.30 -12.11 -5.96
C TYR A 220 -16.22 -12.45 -4.47
N THR A 221 -16.85 -13.55 -4.05
CA THR A 221 -16.85 -14.05 -2.66
C THR A 221 -15.63 -14.92 -2.31
N SER A 222 -14.72 -15.16 -3.25
CA SER A 222 -13.53 -15.96 -3.00
C SER A 222 -12.57 -15.20 -2.09
N ARG A 223 -12.05 -15.83 -1.04
CA ARG A 223 -10.88 -15.31 -0.29
C ARG A 223 -9.55 -15.81 -0.85
N TYR A 224 -9.61 -16.81 -1.72
CA TYR A 224 -8.48 -17.37 -2.46
C TYR A 224 -8.22 -16.60 -3.75
N TYR A 225 -6.94 -16.36 -4.03
CA TYR A 225 -6.44 -15.87 -5.31
C TYR A 225 -5.95 -17.02 -6.17
N LYS A 226 -6.40 -17.08 -7.41
CA LYS A 226 -5.98 -18.13 -8.36
C LYS A 226 -4.56 -17.91 -8.87
N ASN A 227 -4.23 -16.66 -9.18
CA ASN A 227 -2.90 -16.26 -9.62
C ASN A 227 -2.50 -14.97 -8.90
N LEU A 228 -1.21 -14.77 -8.69
CA LEU A 228 -0.60 -13.58 -8.13
C LEU A 228 0.37 -12.96 -9.12
N TYR A 229 0.48 -11.64 -9.06
CA TYR A 229 1.30 -10.83 -9.93
C TYR A 229 1.97 -9.73 -9.13
N LEU A 230 3.26 -9.51 -9.38
CA LEU A 230 4.00 -8.38 -8.85
C LEU A 230 4.16 -7.33 -9.95
N ILE A 231 3.76 -6.10 -9.70
CA ILE A 231 3.94 -4.99 -10.64
C ILE A 231 4.80 -3.93 -9.97
N VAL A 232 5.90 -3.56 -10.61
CA VAL A 232 6.75 -2.43 -10.19
C VAL A 232 6.63 -1.33 -11.23
N GLY A 233 6.03 -0.21 -10.85
CA GLY A 233 5.96 1.00 -11.66
C GLY A 233 7.12 1.94 -11.33
N SER A 234 7.83 2.39 -12.35
CA SER A 234 8.95 3.32 -12.25
C SER A 234 8.80 4.45 -13.27
N LYS A 235 9.70 5.45 -13.25
CA LYS A 235 9.71 6.50 -14.30
C LYS A 235 9.97 5.93 -15.69
N SER A 236 10.68 4.81 -15.75
CA SER A 236 11.13 4.15 -16.97
C SER A 236 10.11 3.17 -17.53
N GLY A 237 9.06 2.82 -16.78
CA GLY A 237 8.00 1.92 -17.24
C GLY A 237 7.38 1.08 -16.12
N SER A 238 6.56 0.11 -16.53
CA SER A 238 5.85 -0.84 -15.66
C SER A 238 6.38 -2.25 -15.90
N TYR A 239 6.81 -2.92 -14.83
CA TYR A 239 7.45 -4.23 -14.89
C TYR A 239 6.61 -5.28 -14.19
N LEU A 240 6.29 -6.37 -14.89
CA LEU A 240 5.48 -7.47 -14.39
C LEU A 240 6.36 -8.67 -13.99
N GLY A 241 6.27 -9.08 -12.74
CA GLY A 241 6.78 -10.33 -12.20
C GLY A 241 5.65 -11.34 -12.06
N ARG A 242 5.87 -12.56 -12.54
CA ARG A 242 4.93 -13.69 -12.40
C ARG A 242 5.45 -14.65 -11.34
N MET A 243 4.53 -15.22 -10.56
CA MET A 243 4.90 -16.26 -9.60
C MET A 243 5.35 -17.54 -10.33
N PRO A 244 6.26 -18.33 -9.74
CA PRO A 244 6.48 -19.71 -10.17
C PRO A 244 5.23 -20.55 -9.90
N LYS A 245 4.99 -21.57 -10.73
CA LYS A 245 3.76 -22.39 -10.69
C LYS A 245 3.45 -22.98 -9.32
N ASP A 246 4.48 -23.40 -8.59
CA ASP A 246 4.33 -24.10 -7.31
C ASP A 246 3.91 -23.17 -6.15
N GLY A 247 4.06 -21.85 -6.33
CA GLY A 247 3.68 -20.83 -5.35
C GLY A 247 2.72 -19.77 -5.91
N ASP A 248 2.05 -20.06 -7.03
CA ASP A 248 1.11 -19.13 -7.64
C ASP A 248 -0.28 -19.27 -6.98
N GLY A 249 -0.88 -18.14 -6.62
CA GLY A 249 -2.14 -18.12 -5.88
C GLY A 249 -1.98 -18.33 -4.37
N GLY A 250 -3.10 -18.22 -3.66
CA GLY A 250 -3.13 -18.40 -2.21
C GLY A 250 -4.12 -17.49 -1.47
N PHE A 251 -4.17 -17.65 -0.15
CA PHE A 251 -4.92 -16.86 0.81
C PHE A 251 -4.02 -15.80 1.44
N TYR A 252 -4.62 -14.63 1.72
CA TYR A 252 -3.99 -13.47 2.37
C TYR A 252 -2.52 -13.22 1.98
N PRO A 253 -2.19 -13.22 0.67
CA PRO A 253 -0.83 -12.91 0.24
C PRO A 253 -0.43 -11.50 0.69
N LYS A 254 0.83 -11.30 1.01
CA LYS A 254 1.40 -10.00 1.37
C LYS A 254 2.85 -9.91 0.90
N PHE A 255 3.36 -8.69 0.77
CA PHE A 255 4.78 -8.49 0.50
C PHE A 255 5.47 -7.68 1.59
N THR A 256 6.76 -7.98 1.76
CA THR A 256 7.71 -7.22 2.56
C THR A 256 8.94 -6.88 1.72
N LEU A 257 9.69 -5.87 2.17
CA LEU A 257 10.96 -5.49 1.56
C LEU A 257 12.10 -6.01 2.42
N THR A 258 13.00 -6.78 1.82
CA THR A 258 14.09 -7.43 2.55
C THR A 258 15.33 -7.59 1.67
N ASN A 259 16.47 -7.94 2.26
CA ASN A 259 17.69 -8.28 1.52
C ASN A 259 17.87 -9.79 1.54
N ILE A 260 17.59 -10.44 0.42
CA ILE A 260 17.83 -11.87 0.21
C ILE A 260 19.23 -12.03 -0.39
N ALA A 261 19.98 -13.03 0.05
CA ALA A 261 21.25 -13.45 -0.56
C ALA A 261 22.29 -12.33 -0.79
N ASN A 262 22.36 -11.35 0.12
CA ASN A 262 23.27 -10.19 0.03
C ASN A 262 23.13 -9.37 -1.27
N SER A 263 21.92 -9.31 -1.87
CA SER A 263 21.65 -8.41 -2.98
C SER A 263 22.00 -6.96 -2.62
N LYS A 264 22.56 -6.23 -3.60
CA LYS A 264 22.86 -4.80 -3.47
C LYS A 264 21.58 -3.97 -3.24
N ASN A 265 20.50 -4.37 -3.90
CA ASN A 265 19.21 -3.71 -3.86
C ASN A 265 18.26 -4.48 -2.93
N LYS A 266 17.25 -3.78 -2.41
CA LYS A 266 16.16 -4.40 -1.68
C LYS A 266 15.39 -5.32 -2.63
N ASN A 267 15.06 -6.49 -2.12
CA ASN A 267 14.22 -7.48 -2.77
C ASN A 267 12.78 -7.36 -2.24
N ILE A 268 11.85 -7.90 -3.03
CA ILE A 268 10.44 -7.98 -2.67
C ILE A 268 10.15 -9.43 -2.33
N LEU A 269 9.86 -9.71 -1.05
CA LEU A 269 9.50 -11.04 -0.58
C LEU A 269 7.99 -11.11 -0.44
N ILE A 270 7.37 -12.05 -1.15
CA ILE A 270 5.94 -12.32 -1.11
C ILE A 270 5.74 -13.56 -0.26
N GLU A 271 4.85 -13.46 0.73
CA GLU A 271 4.34 -14.57 1.53
C GLU A 271 2.93 -14.87 1.06
N THR A 272 2.60 -16.15 0.86
CA THR A 272 1.23 -16.59 0.56
C THR A 272 0.95 -17.97 1.16
N ASP A 273 -0.31 -18.27 1.45
CA ASP A 273 -0.75 -19.53 2.03
C ASP A 273 -1.61 -20.31 1.02
N ASN A 274 -1.25 -21.55 0.70
CA ASN A 274 -1.99 -22.38 -0.26
C ASN A 274 -2.90 -23.44 0.39
N GLU A 275 -3.54 -23.11 1.53
CA GLU A 275 -4.42 -23.98 2.35
C GLU A 275 -3.65 -25.04 3.16
N TYR A 276 -2.48 -25.49 2.68
CA TYR A 276 -1.69 -26.57 3.30
C TYR A 276 -0.32 -26.10 3.78
N THR A 277 0.27 -25.13 3.09
CA THR A 277 1.64 -24.69 3.30
C THR A 277 1.75 -23.19 3.06
N LYS A 278 2.61 -22.54 3.85
CA LYS A 278 3.07 -21.18 3.55
C LYS A 278 4.19 -21.23 2.53
N TRP A 279 4.14 -20.33 1.57
CA TRP A 279 5.13 -20.22 0.50
C TRP A 279 5.71 -18.82 0.43
N TYR A 280 7.02 -18.74 0.23
CA TYR A 280 7.79 -17.51 0.17
C TYR A 280 8.43 -17.36 -1.21
N ILE A 281 8.22 -16.21 -1.87
CA ILE A 281 8.72 -15.92 -3.22
C ILE A 281 9.47 -14.60 -3.20
N GLY A 282 10.77 -14.63 -3.45
CA GLY A 282 11.63 -13.45 -3.50
C GLY A 282 11.88 -12.98 -4.93
N PHE A 283 11.67 -11.69 -5.17
CA PHE A 283 11.95 -11.03 -6.44
C PHE A 283 13.09 -10.01 -6.32
N GLU A 284 14.02 -10.08 -7.27
CA GLU A 284 15.05 -9.06 -7.51
C GLU A 284 14.73 -8.32 -8.81
N PHE A 285 14.87 -6.99 -8.80
CA PHE A 285 14.85 -6.21 -10.03
C PHE A 285 16.25 -6.15 -10.65
N LYS A 286 16.41 -6.75 -11.83
CA LYS A 286 17.69 -6.79 -12.55
C LYS A 286 17.45 -6.90 -14.04
N ASN A 287 18.30 -6.22 -14.84
CA ASN A 287 18.21 -6.20 -16.30
C ASN A 287 16.83 -5.77 -16.83
N ASN A 288 16.24 -4.73 -16.21
CA ASN A 288 14.90 -4.21 -16.54
C ASN A 288 13.78 -5.26 -16.42
N GLN A 289 13.94 -6.25 -15.54
CA GLN A 289 12.98 -7.32 -15.31
C GLN A 289 12.91 -7.67 -13.81
N LEU A 290 11.75 -8.16 -13.39
CA LEU A 290 11.55 -8.77 -12.08
C LEU A 290 11.86 -10.26 -12.18
N ASN A 291 12.93 -10.70 -11.52
CA ASN A 291 13.40 -12.08 -11.55
C ASN A 291 13.11 -12.76 -10.22
N VAL A 292 12.59 -13.98 -10.27
CA VAL A 292 12.45 -14.82 -9.08
C VAL A 292 13.85 -15.31 -8.67
N ILE A 293 14.27 -14.96 -7.46
CA ILE A 293 15.55 -15.38 -6.87
C ILE A 293 15.39 -16.33 -5.70
N TYR A 294 14.16 -16.48 -5.19
CA TYR A 294 13.82 -17.36 -4.08
C TYR A 294 12.41 -17.91 -4.24
N SER A 295 12.23 -19.21 -3.99
CA SER A 295 10.90 -19.84 -3.94
C SER A 295 10.97 -21.09 -3.06
N SER A 296 10.30 -21.08 -1.91
CA SER A 296 10.41 -22.13 -0.90
C SER A 296 9.30 -22.03 0.15
N GLU A 297 9.04 -23.13 0.85
CA GLU A 297 8.18 -23.17 2.05
C GLU A 297 8.85 -22.57 3.30
N LYS A 298 10.18 -22.47 3.28
CA LYS A 298 10.96 -21.88 4.38
C LYS A 298 11.11 -20.38 4.18
N GLU A 299 11.15 -19.61 5.26
CA GLU A 299 11.48 -18.19 5.16
C GLU A 299 12.99 -18.03 4.84
N PRO A 300 13.39 -17.07 3.99
CA PRO A 300 14.81 -16.85 3.68
C PRO A 300 15.73 -16.59 4.88
N SER A 301 15.18 -16.11 6.00
CA SER A 301 15.91 -15.81 7.24
C SER A 301 16.23 -17.06 8.10
N GLU A 302 15.62 -18.20 7.78
CA GLU A 302 15.77 -19.48 8.51
C GLU A 302 16.78 -20.44 7.85
N GLN A 303 17.65 -19.93 6.97
CA GLN A 303 18.74 -20.67 6.31
C GLN A 303 20.10 -20.17 6.79
#